data_AF-A0A960VAG2-F1
#
_entry.id   AF-A0A960VAG2-F1
#
_cell.length_a   1.000
_cell.length_b   1.000
_cell.length_c   1.000
_cell.angle_alpha   90.00
_cell.angle_beta   90.00
_cell.angle_gamma   90.00
#
_symmetry.space_group_name_H-M   'P 1'
#
loop_
_entity.id
_entity.type
_entity.pdbx_description
1 polymer ?
#
loop_
_entity_poly.entity_id
_entity_poly.type
_entity_poly.pdbx_seq_one_letter_code
_entity_poly.pdbx_strand_id
1 'polypeptide(L)'
;MKKISKYISILFYSSRISKEDFKDYFKHTLVAFSLINILYILAQYILYEFNKEFQIKINKSLELLYKNHKISYFHLKLQSYPYSLISGIFYIIIFLLFCIMIQYLFHLIMGEKKKDIKKLVMINILSFNPFYILFLITLLITSYINQNNLNNYLLHFLLIGFYFSLIILGIIIFALIFIKQSKRHFSQNTGRAFLTWISPMMILSAYVYNIIMRLRF
;
A
#
# COMPACT_ATOMS: atom_id res chain seq x y z
N MET A 1 17.13 5.36 -23.12
CA MET A 1 15.83 4.61 -23.05
C MET A 1 15.95 3.17 -22.54
N LYS A 2 16.94 2.34 -22.94
CA LYS A 2 17.08 0.93 -22.47
C LYS A 2 17.11 0.74 -20.94
N LYS A 3 17.72 1.66 -20.19
CA LYS A 3 17.79 1.59 -18.71
C LYS A 3 16.40 1.75 -18.05
N ILE A 4 15.54 2.65 -18.55
CA ILE A 4 14.20 2.91 -17.99
C ILE A 4 13.26 1.72 -18.24
N SER A 5 13.32 1.13 -19.43
CA SER A 5 12.59 -0.10 -19.77
C SER A 5 12.87 -1.25 -18.80
N LYS A 6 14.11 -1.37 -18.31
CA LYS A 6 14.48 -2.40 -17.31
C LYS A 6 13.72 -2.19 -15.99
N TYR A 7 13.66 -0.97 -15.46
CA TYR A 7 12.93 -0.68 -14.22
C TYR A 7 11.42 -0.90 -14.35
N ILE A 8 10.83 -0.48 -15.47
CA ILE A 8 9.40 -0.71 -15.75
C ILE A 8 9.13 -2.22 -15.85
N SER A 9 10.01 -3.00 -16.47
CA SER A 9 9.86 -4.45 -16.51
C SER A 9 9.92 -5.09 -15.12
N ILE A 10 10.68 -4.53 -14.17
CA ILE A 10 10.76 -5.04 -12.79
C ILE A 10 9.49 -4.70 -11.99
N LEU A 11 8.82 -3.58 -12.31
CA LEU A 11 7.55 -3.21 -11.70
C LEU A 11 6.42 -4.21 -12.01
N PHE A 12 6.45 -4.85 -13.18
CA PHE A 12 5.35 -5.70 -13.67
C PHE A 12 5.72 -7.17 -13.92
N TYR A 13 6.99 -7.48 -14.21
CA TYR A 13 7.44 -8.81 -14.63
C TYR A 13 8.44 -9.44 -13.66
N SER A 14 7.89 -10.40 -12.91
CA SER A 14 8.56 -11.26 -11.95
C SER A 14 9.41 -12.38 -12.59
N SER A 15 9.41 -12.51 -13.92
CA SER A 15 9.97 -13.68 -14.61
C SER A 15 11.48 -13.61 -14.86
N ARG A 16 12.11 -12.42 -14.92
CA ARG A 16 13.55 -12.26 -15.22
C ARG A 16 14.51 -12.60 -14.06
N ILE A 17 13.98 -13.02 -12.92
CA ILE A 17 14.68 -13.30 -11.66
C ILE A 17 15.75 -14.40 -11.77
N SER A 18 15.78 -15.24 -12.82
CA SER A 18 16.71 -16.38 -12.88
C SER A 18 18.12 -16.06 -13.38
N LYS A 19 18.37 -14.85 -13.92
CA LYS A 19 19.66 -14.53 -14.57
C LYS A 19 20.44 -13.38 -13.93
N GLU A 20 19.89 -12.66 -12.96
CA GLU A 20 20.55 -11.51 -12.32
C GLU A 20 21.01 -11.86 -10.90
N ASP A 21 22.14 -11.28 -10.48
CA ASP A 21 22.62 -11.38 -9.10
C ASP A 21 21.60 -10.80 -8.12
N PHE A 22 21.36 -11.52 -7.02
CA PHE A 22 20.36 -11.15 -6.02
C PHE A 22 20.54 -9.73 -5.48
N LYS A 23 21.79 -9.28 -5.29
CA LYS A 23 22.09 -7.93 -4.79
C LYS A 23 21.61 -6.85 -5.75
N ASP A 24 21.86 -7.04 -7.05
CA ASP A 24 21.46 -6.07 -8.07
C ASP A 24 19.94 -6.03 -8.22
N TYR A 25 19.30 -7.20 -8.20
CA TYR A 25 17.85 -7.29 -8.27
C TYR A 25 17.18 -6.62 -7.05
N PHE A 26 17.67 -6.88 -5.84
CA PHE A 26 17.19 -6.22 -4.61
C PHE A 26 17.31 -4.70 -4.70
N LYS A 27 18.45 -4.21 -5.18
CA LYS A 27 18.68 -2.77 -5.40
C LYS A 27 17.68 -2.20 -6.41
N HIS A 28 17.46 -2.88 -7.54
CA HIS A 28 16.49 -2.45 -8.53
C HIS A 28 15.05 -2.42 -7.99
N THR A 29 14.65 -3.39 -7.17
CA THR A 29 13.33 -3.42 -6.50
C THR A 29 13.16 -2.23 -5.55
N LEU A 30 14.18 -1.89 -4.75
CA LEU A 30 14.15 -0.73 -3.86
C LEU A 30 14.08 0.60 -4.63
N VAL A 31 14.86 0.72 -5.70
CA VAL A 31 14.82 1.92 -6.57
C VAL A 31 13.44 2.07 -7.20
N ALA A 32 12.86 0.98 -7.72
CA ALA A 32 11.53 1.00 -8.32
C ALA A 32 10.45 1.40 -7.32
N PHE A 33 10.50 0.87 -6.09
CA PHE A 33 9.59 1.26 -5.00
C PHE A 33 9.76 2.74 -4.63
N SER A 34 11.00 3.22 -4.53
CA SER A 34 11.28 4.63 -4.23
C SER A 34 10.73 5.56 -5.32
N LEU A 35 10.89 5.18 -6.60
CA LEU A 35 10.34 5.93 -7.73
C LEU A 35 8.81 5.98 -7.70
N ILE A 36 8.12 4.89 -7.34
CA ILE A 36 6.65 4.89 -7.18
C ILE A 36 6.24 5.83 -6.05
N ASN A 37 6.93 5.82 -4.91
CA ASN A 37 6.63 6.72 -3.80
C ASN A 37 6.82 8.19 -4.21
N ILE A 38 7.90 8.52 -4.93
CA ILE A 38 8.11 9.87 -5.49
C ILE A 38 6.97 10.24 -6.44
N LEU A 39 6.59 9.33 -7.35
CA LEU A 39 5.48 9.56 -8.26
C LEU A 39 4.16 9.78 -7.52
N TYR A 40 3.92 9.04 -6.43
CA TYR A 40 2.77 9.25 -5.56
C TYR A 40 2.79 10.63 -4.90
N ILE A 41 3.93 11.09 -4.37
CA ILE A 41 4.06 12.45 -3.82
C ILE A 41 3.72 13.49 -4.89
N LEU A 42 4.31 13.37 -6.08
CA LEU A 42 4.09 14.30 -7.17
C LEU A 42 2.62 14.30 -7.63
N ALA A 43 2.01 13.12 -7.79
CA ALA A 43 0.61 12.99 -8.17
C ALA A 43 -0.31 13.66 -7.14
N GLN A 44 -0.10 13.39 -5.85
CA GLN A 44 -0.87 14.02 -4.77
C GLN A 44 -0.67 15.53 -4.70
N TYR A 45 0.57 16.00 -4.91
CA TYR A 45 0.87 17.42 -4.93
C TYR A 45 0.15 18.12 -6.08
N ILE A 46 0.17 17.53 -7.28
CA ILE A 46 -0.57 18.04 -8.44
C ILE A 46 -2.08 18.07 -8.15
N LEU A 47 -2.62 17.00 -7.56
CA LEU A 47 -4.03 16.96 -7.17
C LEU A 47 -4.39 18.00 -6.11
N TYR A 48 -3.49 18.29 -5.19
CA TYR A 48 -3.67 19.36 -4.22
C TYR A 48 -3.73 20.73 -4.90
N GLU A 49 -2.82 21.03 -5.83
CA GLU A 49 -2.84 22.31 -6.55
C GLU A 49 -4.14 22.48 -7.34
N PHE A 50 -4.63 21.42 -7.99
CA PHE A 50 -5.96 21.44 -8.65
C PHE A 50 -7.13 21.65 -7.68
N ASN A 51 -6.99 21.23 -6.43
CA ASN A 51 -8.05 21.28 -5.40
C ASN A 51 -7.74 22.23 -4.24
N LYS A 52 -6.89 23.23 -4.47
CA LYS A 52 -6.29 24.02 -3.38
C LYS A 52 -7.33 24.69 -2.49
N GLU A 53 -8.34 25.30 -3.09
CA GLU A 53 -9.42 25.96 -2.33
C GLU A 53 -10.21 24.98 -1.46
N PHE A 54 -10.53 23.81 -2.00
CA PHE A 54 -11.24 22.76 -1.28
C PHE A 54 -10.40 22.23 -0.10
N GLN A 55 -9.10 22.01 -0.32
CA GLN A 55 -8.18 21.55 0.70
C GLN A 55 -7.96 22.58 1.80
N ILE A 56 -7.90 23.88 1.46
CA ILE A 56 -7.85 24.97 2.45
C ILE A 56 -9.12 24.97 3.31
N LYS A 57 -10.31 24.78 2.71
CA LYS A 57 -11.58 24.69 3.45
C LYS A 57 -11.57 23.50 4.41
N ILE A 58 -11.10 22.33 3.97
CA ILE A 58 -10.97 21.14 4.85
C ILE A 58 -10.00 21.41 6.00
N ASN A 59 -8.80 21.95 5.72
CA ASN A 59 -7.81 22.25 6.74
C ASN A 59 -8.36 23.22 7.80
N LYS A 60 -9.06 24.28 7.40
CA LYS A 60 -9.71 25.22 8.33
C LYS A 60 -10.78 24.52 9.20
N SER A 61 -11.60 23.66 8.59
CA SER A 61 -12.59 22.89 9.34
C SER A 61 -11.95 21.95 10.37
N LEU A 62 -10.85 21.29 10.01
CA LEU A 62 -10.08 20.44 10.94
C LEU A 62 -9.46 21.27 12.07
N GLU A 63 -8.91 22.44 11.79
CA GLU A 63 -8.39 23.35 12.83
C GLU A 63 -9.47 23.80 13.81
N LEU A 64 -10.68 24.09 13.31
CA LEU A 64 -11.82 24.42 14.17
C LEU A 64 -12.23 23.24 15.06
N LEU A 65 -12.25 22.01 14.52
CA LEU A 65 -12.50 20.81 15.31
C LEU A 65 -11.44 20.61 16.40
N TYR A 66 -10.17 20.89 16.09
CA TYR A 66 -9.08 20.81 17.04
C TYR A 66 -9.21 21.86 18.15
N LYS A 67 -9.48 23.12 17.80
CA LYS A 67 -9.72 24.21 18.77
C LYS A 67 -10.89 23.91 19.70
N ASN A 68 -11.89 23.19 19.20
CA ASN A 68 -13.04 22.75 19.99
C ASN A 68 -12.78 21.42 20.74
N HIS A 69 -11.54 20.94 20.81
CA HIS A 69 -11.14 19.69 21.44
C HIS A 69 -11.87 18.43 20.95
N LYS A 70 -12.46 18.46 19.75
CA LYS A 70 -13.16 17.33 19.14
C LYS A 70 -12.21 16.32 18.49
N ILE A 71 -11.01 16.75 18.13
CA ILE A 71 -9.96 15.90 17.57
C ILE A 71 -8.63 16.18 18.27
N SER A 72 -7.76 15.17 18.31
CA SER A 72 -6.40 15.33 18.84
C SER A 72 -5.49 16.07 17.84
N TYR A 73 -4.40 16.67 18.34
CA TYR A 73 -3.38 17.30 17.49
C TYR A 73 -2.80 16.33 16.46
N PHE A 74 -2.62 15.07 16.87
CA PHE A 74 -2.16 14.01 15.98
C PHE A 74 -3.14 13.79 14.83
N HIS A 75 -4.44 13.68 15.13
CA HIS A 75 -5.48 13.52 14.11
C HIS A 75 -5.53 14.72 13.13
N LEU A 76 -5.39 15.95 13.66
CA LEU A 76 -5.28 17.15 12.83
C LEU A 76 -4.13 17.03 11.84
N LYS A 77 -2.91 16.70 12.31
CA LYS A 77 -1.74 16.57 11.43
C LYS A 77 -1.89 15.46 10.40
N LEU A 78 -2.51 14.33 10.75
CA LEU A 78 -2.72 13.23 9.81
C LEU A 78 -3.70 13.57 8.69
N GLN A 79 -4.69 14.38 8.96
CA GLN A 79 -5.72 14.71 7.97
C GLN A 79 -5.43 16.02 7.23
N SER A 80 -4.70 16.95 7.83
CA SER A 80 -4.36 18.22 7.22
C SER A 80 -3.33 18.07 6.10
N TYR A 81 -3.59 18.66 4.94
CA TYR A 81 -2.57 18.80 3.90
C TYR A 81 -1.52 19.87 4.31
N PRO A 82 -0.21 19.73 4.01
CA PRO A 82 0.46 18.64 3.26
C PRO A 82 0.88 17.45 4.12
N TYR A 83 0.69 17.50 5.43
CA TYR A 83 1.15 16.47 6.36
C TYR A 83 0.51 15.11 6.09
N SER A 84 -0.75 15.09 5.65
CA SER A 84 -1.46 13.88 5.23
C SER A 84 -0.71 13.11 4.14
N LEU A 85 -0.05 13.81 3.21
CA LEU A 85 0.70 13.22 2.10
C LEU A 85 1.92 12.42 2.60
N ILE A 86 2.74 13.04 3.44
CA ILE A 86 3.93 12.41 4.03
C ILE A 86 3.51 11.28 4.97
N SER A 87 2.46 11.51 5.77
CA SER A 87 1.96 10.52 6.71
C SER A 87 1.44 9.27 5.99
N GLY A 88 0.79 9.41 4.83
CA GLY A 88 0.32 8.28 4.04
C GLY A 88 1.44 7.33 3.62
N ILE A 89 2.54 7.86 3.08
CA ILE A 89 3.72 7.08 2.71
C ILE A 89 4.36 6.43 3.94
N PHE A 90 4.50 7.21 5.01
CA PHE A 90 5.04 6.72 6.27
C PHE A 90 4.25 5.52 6.80
N TYR A 91 2.91 5.58 6.78
CA TYR A 91 2.06 4.46 7.19
C TYR A 91 2.15 3.26 6.25
N ILE A 92 2.25 3.47 4.93
CA ILE A 92 2.48 2.38 3.98
C ILE A 92 3.79 1.65 4.31
N ILE A 93 4.86 2.40 4.59
CA ILE A 93 6.16 1.82 4.94
C ILE A 93 6.07 1.06 6.27
N ILE A 94 5.48 1.64 7.32
CA ILE A 94 5.29 0.96 8.61
C ILE A 94 4.48 -0.31 8.43
N PHE A 95 3.38 -0.24 7.69
CA PHE A 95 2.53 -1.38 7.42
C PHE A 95 3.27 -2.49 6.66
N LEU A 96 4.07 -2.13 5.66
CA LEU A 96 4.89 -3.08 4.92
C LEU A 96 5.94 -3.74 5.83
N LEU A 97 6.59 -2.97 6.69
CA LEU A 97 7.54 -3.48 7.69
C LEU A 97 6.85 -4.42 8.67
N PHE A 98 5.67 -4.05 9.18
CA PHE A 98 4.85 -4.91 10.03
C PHE A 98 4.54 -6.24 9.33
N CYS A 99 4.06 -6.20 8.09
CA CYS A 99 3.80 -7.40 7.29
C CYS A 99 5.04 -8.27 7.12
N ILE A 100 6.19 -7.69 6.79
CA ILE A 100 7.46 -8.41 6.64
C ILE A 100 7.86 -9.07 7.95
N MET A 101 7.74 -8.39 9.10
CA MET A 101 8.09 -8.95 10.40
C MET A 101 7.21 -10.14 10.77
N ILE A 102 5.88 -10.01 10.64
CA ILE A 102 4.95 -11.10 10.93
C ILE A 102 5.20 -12.30 10.01
N GLN A 103 5.36 -12.05 8.71
CA GLN A 103 5.65 -13.11 7.74
C GLN A 103 6.99 -13.80 8.01
N TYR A 104 8.00 -13.04 8.45
CA TYR A 104 9.29 -13.60 8.84
C TYR A 104 9.15 -14.51 10.07
N LEU A 105 8.40 -14.06 11.10
CA LEU A 105 8.07 -14.90 12.25
C LEU A 105 7.34 -16.18 11.82
N PHE A 106 6.39 -16.07 10.88
CA PHE A 106 5.68 -17.23 10.35
C PHE A 106 6.60 -18.22 9.64
N HIS A 107 7.59 -17.73 8.87
CA HIS A 107 8.64 -18.58 8.29
C HIS A 107 9.51 -19.27 9.35
N LEU A 108 9.78 -18.60 10.48
CA LEU A 108 10.51 -19.20 11.60
C LEU A 108 9.70 -20.33 12.23
N ILE A 109 8.42 -20.09 12.52
CA ILE A 109 7.50 -21.05 13.16
C ILE A 109 7.26 -22.27 12.26
N MET A 110 7.10 -22.06 10.95
CA MET A 110 6.85 -23.15 9.99
C MET A 110 8.09 -23.98 9.65
N GLY A 111 9.26 -23.65 10.22
CA GLY A 111 10.49 -24.42 10.03
C GLY A 111 11.04 -24.39 8.60
N GLU A 112 10.78 -23.32 7.86
CA GLU A 112 11.24 -23.21 6.47
C GLU A 112 12.78 -23.23 6.38
N LYS A 113 13.33 -24.06 5.49
CA LYS A 113 14.80 -24.28 5.40
C LYS A 113 15.57 -23.04 4.91
N LYS A 114 14.95 -22.21 4.07
CA LYS A 114 15.56 -21.02 3.46
C LYS A 114 15.07 -19.76 4.17
N LYS A 115 15.67 -19.41 5.30
CA LYS A 115 15.30 -18.19 6.07
C LYS A 115 16.15 -17.03 5.60
N ASP A 116 15.55 -16.08 4.89
CA ASP A 116 16.25 -14.88 4.40
C ASP A 116 15.29 -13.68 4.39
N ILE A 117 15.48 -12.79 5.36
CA ILE A 117 14.65 -11.60 5.51
C ILE A 117 14.78 -10.64 4.33
N LYS A 118 15.94 -10.57 3.67
CA LYS A 118 16.15 -9.69 2.51
C LYS A 118 15.30 -10.13 1.33
N LYS A 119 15.22 -11.45 1.11
CA LYS A 119 14.30 -12.03 0.09
C LYS A 119 12.85 -11.73 0.42
N LEU A 120 12.46 -11.79 1.70
CA LEU A 120 11.09 -11.50 2.10
C LEU A 120 10.73 -10.02 1.91
N VAL A 121 11.63 -9.10 2.27
CA VAL A 121 11.50 -7.65 2.00
C VAL A 121 11.29 -7.42 0.50
N MET A 122 12.17 -8.01 -0.32
CA MET A 122 12.10 -7.91 -1.78
C MET A 122 10.77 -8.39 -2.34
N ILE A 123 10.30 -9.56 -1.89
CA ILE A 123 9.06 -10.16 -2.36
C ILE A 123 7.87 -9.29 -1.98
N ASN A 124 7.84 -8.76 -0.75
CA ASN A 124 6.79 -7.85 -0.31
C ASN A 124 6.74 -6.59 -1.17
N ILE A 125 7.87 -5.92 -1.36
CA ILE A 125 7.94 -4.72 -2.19
C ILE A 125 7.51 -5.00 -3.63
N LEU A 126 8.09 -6.05 -4.24
CA LEU A 126 7.77 -6.42 -5.63
C LEU A 126 6.28 -6.71 -5.81
N SER A 127 5.69 -7.45 -4.88
CA SER A 127 4.30 -7.87 -4.96
C SER A 127 3.33 -6.72 -4.63
N PHE A 128 3.76 -5.76 -3.80
CA PHE A 128 2.98 -4.59 -3.42
C PHE A 128 2.97 -3.50 -4.51
N ASN A 129 4.01 -3.42 -5.34
CA ASN A 129 4.13 -2.38 -6.39
C ASN A 129 2.90 -2.29 -7.32
N PRO A 130 2.38 -3.39 -7.91
CA PRO A 130 1.20 -3.32 -8.77
C PRO A 130 -0.06 -2.84 -8.04
N PHE A 131 -0.25 -3.28 -6.78
CA PHE A 131 -1.34 -2.78 -5.93
C PHE A 131 -1.22 -1.27 -5.74
N TYR A 132 0.00 -0.78 -5.46
CA TYR A 132 0.22 0.64 -5.22
C TYR A 132 0.00 1.51 -6.47
N ILE A 133 0.38 1.01 -7.65
CA ILE A 133 0.10 1.67 -8.93
C ILE A 133 -1.40 1.75 -9.21
N LEU A 134 -2.14 0.64 -9.01
CA LEU A 134 -3.60 0.64 -9.16
C LEU A 134 -4.27 1.61 -8.20
N PHE A 135 -3.80 1.66 -6.95
CA PHE A 135 -4.27 2.61 -5.96
C PHE A 135 -4.06 4.06 -6.40
N LEU A 136 -2.87 4.39 -6.93
CA LEU A 136 -2.56 5.72 -7.46
C LEU A 136 -3.48 6.11 -8.64
N ILE A 137 -3.69 5.19 -9.59
CA ILE A 137 -4.61 5.40 -10.72
C ILE A 137 -6.02 5.66 -10.22
N THR A 138 -6.48 4.84 -9.27
CA THR A 138 -7.82 4.97 -8.68
C THR A 138 -7.99 6.35 -8.05
N LEU A 139 -6.99 6.81 -7.31
CA LEU A 139 -7.02 8.11 -6.63
C LEU A 139 -7.04 9.29 -7.61
N LEU A 140 -6.30 9.21 -8.72
CA LEU A 140 -6.35 10.21 -9.80
C LEU A 140 -7.73 10.25 -10.47
N ILE A 141 -8.33 9.10 -10.75
CA ILE A 141 -9.66 9.02 -11.39
C ILE A 141 -10.73 9.60 -10.45
N THR A 142 -10.74 9.20 -9.18
CA THR A 142 -11.76 9.66 -8.23
C THR A 142 -11.65 11.16 -7.98
N SER A 143 -10.43 11.68 -7.81
CA SER A 143 -10.21 13.12 -7.58
C SER A 143 -10.61 13.99 -8.77
N TYR A 144 -10.42 13.53 -10.01
CA TYR A 144 -10.86 14.26 -11.21
C TYR A 144 -12.39 14.30 -11.32
N ILE A 145 -13.07 13.18 -11.09
CA ILE A 145 -14.52 13.08 -11.31
C ILE A 145 -15.31 13.78 -10.20
N ASN A 146 -14.82 13.75 -8.96
CA ASN A 146 -15.50 14.37 -7.82
C ASN A 146 -15.63 15.91 -7.97
N GLN A 147 -14.72 16.57 -8.67
CA GLN A 147 -14.74 18.03 -8.83
C GLN A 147 -15.91 18.51 -9.70
N ASN A 148 -16.31 17.72 -10.69
CA ASN A 148 -17.22 18.20 -11.73
C ASN A 148 -18.69 17.84 -11.49
N ASN A 149 -19.00 16.93 -10.57
CA ASN A 149 -20.31 16.29 -10.50
C ASN A 149 -20.84 16.02 -9.08
N LEU A 150 -20.48 16.82 -8.06
CA LEU A 150 -20.91 16.68 -6.65
C LEU A 150 -22.42 16.45 -6.45
N ASN A 151 -23.25 16.91 -7.38
CA ASN A 151 -24.71 16.81 -7.28
C ASN A 151 -25.30 15.49 -7.80
N ASN A 152 -24.51 14.60 -8.42
CA ASN A 152 -24.99 13.33 -8.94
C ASN A 152 -24.64 12.16 -8.00
N TYR A 153 -25.58 11.83 -7.10
CA TYR A 153 -25.44 10.75 -6.13
C TYR A 153 -25.19 9.38 -6.77
N LEU A 154 -25.81 9.09 -7.92
CA LEU A 154 -25.61 7.82 -8.63
C LEU A 154 -24.19 7.69 -9.16
N LEU A 155 -23.62 8.78 -9.69
CA LEU A 155 -22.22 8.80 -10.12
C LEU A 155 -21.27 8.59 -8.93
N HIS A 156 -21.53 9.21 -7.78
CA HIS A 156 -20.72 9.01 -6.57
C HIS A 156 -20.74 7.56 -6.10
N PHE A 157 -21.91 6.93 -6.06
CA PHE A 157 -22.03 5.53 -5.66
C PHE A 157 -21.25 4.61 -6.61
N LEU A 158 -21.36 4.83 -7.93
CA LEU A 158 -20.60 4.08 -8.93
C LEU A 158 -19.09 4.27 -8.78
N LEU A 159 -18.62 5.49 -8.49
CA LEU A 159 -17.19 5.77 -8.26
C LEU A 159 -16.66 5.08 -7.01
N ILE A 160 -17.45 5.05 -5.93
CA ILE A 160 -17.10 4.32 -4.71
C ILE A 160 -17.01 2.81 -5.01
N GLY A 161 -17.98 2.27 -5.74
CA GLY A 161 -17.95 0.86 -6.17
C GLY A 161 -16.72 0.53 -7.03
N PHE A 162 -16.39 1.41 -7.98
CA PHE A 162 -15.19 1.29 -8.82
C PHE A 162 -13.89 1.40 -8.00
N TYR A 163 -13.86 2.30 -7.02
CA TYR A 163 -12.72 2.44 -6.11
C TYR A 163 -12.47 1.15 -5.32
N PHE A 164 -13.53 0.56 -4.75
CA PHE A 164 -13.40 -0.69 -4.01
C PHE A 164 -13.03 -1.87 -4.91
N SER A 165 -13.57 -1.95 -6.13
CA SER A 165 -13.26 -3.04 -7.05
C SER A 165 -11.78 -3.03 -7.47
N LEU A 166 -11.20 -1.84 -7.72
CA LEU A 166 -9.77 -1.71 -8.01
C LEU A 166 -8.88 -2.05 -6.81
N ILE A 167 -9.29 -1.70 -5.59
CA ILE A 167 -8.57 -2.13 -4.37
C ILE A 167 -8.58 -3.65 -4.25
N ILE A 168 -9.74 -4.29 -4.41
CA ILE A 168 -9.86 -5.76 -4.34
C ILE A 168 -8.99 -6.42 -5.41
N LEU A 169 -9.04 -5.92 -6.65
CA LEU A 169 -8.21 -6.41 -7.74
C LEU A 169 -6.72 -6.29 -7.40
N GLY A 170 -6.29 -5.14 -6.85
CA GLY A 170 -4.91 -4.94 -6.43
C GLY A 170 -4.48 -5.90 -5.32
N ILE A 171 -5.33 -6.16 -4.32
CA ILE A 171 -5.07 -7.15 -3.26
C ILE A 171 -4.89 -8.55 -3.85
N ILE A 172 -5.75 -8.94 -4.80
CA ILE A 172 -5.65 -10.23 -5.49
C ILE A 172 -4.32 -10.32 -6.25
N ILE A 173 -3.94 -9.29 -7.00
CA ILE A 173 -2.67 -9.25 -7.72
C ILE A 173 -1.48 -9.35 -6.75
N PHE A 174 -1.54 -8.62 -5.64
CA PHE A 174 -0.53 -8.69 -4.58
C PHE A 174 -0.38 -10.12 -4.05
N ALA A 175 -1.48 -10.79 -3.72
CA ALA A 175 -1.49 -12.17 -3.25
C ALA A 175 -0.87 -13.13 -4.27
N LEU A 176 -1.30 -13.04 -5.54
CA LEU A 176 -0.84 -13.93 -6.60
C LEU A 176 0.67 -13.80 -6.84
N ILE A 177 1.20 -12.58 -6.88
CA ILE A 177 2.64 -12.34 -7.08
C ILE A 177 3.41 -12.82 -5.84
N PHE A 178 2.93 -12.52 -4.64
CA PHE A 178 3.58 -12.95 -3.40
C PHE A 178 3.68 -14.47 -3.30
N ILE A 179 2.58 -15.18 -3.56
CA ILE A 179 2.53 -16.65 -3.51
C ILE A 179 3.48 -17.22 -4.56
N LYS A 180 3.44 -16.72 -5.79
CA LYS A 180 4.34 -17.16 -6.86
C LYS A 180 5.81 -17.00 -6.48
N GLN A 181 6.19 -15.87 -5.89
CA GLN A 181 7.56 -15.60 -5.48
C GLN A 181 7.99 -16.42 -4.27
N SER A 182 7.11 -16.59 -3.29
CA SER A 182 7.41 -17.35 -2.08
C SER A 182 7.67 -18.83 -2.42
N LYS A 183 6.87 -19.41 -3.31
CA LYS A 183 7.12 -20.76 -3.87
C LYS A 183 8.49 -20.85 -4.54
N ARG A 184 8.88 -19.84 -5.33
CA ARG A 184 10.15 -19.82 -6.08
C ARG A 184 11.37 -19.68 -5.18
N HIS A 185 11.35 -18.75 -4.22
CA HIS A 185 12.52 -18.40 -3.42
C HIS A 185 12.65 -19.22 -2.14
N PHE A 186 11.53 -19.63 -1.55
CA PHE A 186 11.49 -20.36 -0.29
C PHE A 186 11.06 -21.82 -0.45
N SER A 187 10.71 -22.26 -1.67
CA SER A 187 10.28 -23.63 -1.94
C SER A 187 9.03 -24.05 -1.15
N GLN A 188 8.21 -23.07 -0.76
CA GLN A 188 6.93 -23.30 -0.08
C GLN A 188 5.91 -23.96 -1.04
N ASN A 189 4.96 -24.72 -0.49
CA ASN A 189 3.75 -25.10 -1.22
C ASN A 189 2.75 -23.93 -1.25
N THR A 190 1.70 -24.04 -2.08
CA THR A 190 0.71 -22.94 -2.25
C THR A 190 0.00 -22.59 -0.94
N GLY A 191 -0.37 -23.59 -0.12
CA GLY A 191 -1.08 -23.37 1.15
C GLY A 191 -0.23 -22.60 2.16
N ARG A 192 1.04 -22.97 2.36
CA ARG A 192 1.95 -22.26 3.27
C ARG A 192 2.28 -20.85 2.79
N ALA A 193 2.46 -20.67 1.48
CA ALA A 193 2.69 -19.34 0.91
C ALA A 193 1.48 -18.42 1.11
N PHE A 194 0.26 -18.95 0.94
CA PHE A 194 -0.98 -18.21 1.22
C PHE A 194 -1.13 -17.88 2.71
N LEU A 195 -0.91 -18.85 3.60
CA LEU A 195 -0.95 -18.64 5.05
C LEU A 195 0.07 -17.60 5.52
N THR A 196 1.28 -17.64 4.96
CA THR A 196 2.29 -16.62 5.21
C THR A 196 1.78 -15.25 4.77
N TRP A 197 1.30 -15.13 3.54
CA TRP A 197 0.79 -13.86 3.00
C TRP A 197 -0.32 -13.25 3.86
N ILE A 198 -1.31 -14.04 4.26
CA ILE A 198 -2.49 -13.57 5.01
C ILE A 198 -2.22 -13.39 6.51
N SER A 199 -1.13 -13.95 7.05
CA SER A 199 -0.83 -13.93 8.49
C SER A 199 -0.83 -12.53 9.14
N PRO A 200 -0.33 -11.44 8.52
CA PRO A 200 -0.41 -10.10 9.12
C PRO A 200 -1.85 -9.63 9.28
N MET A 201 -2.73 -9.99 8.34
CA MET A 201 -4.15 -9.63 8.40
C MET A 201 -4.87 -10.42 9.50
N MET A 202 -4.52 -11.69 9.69
CA MET A 202 -5.07 -12.51 10.78
C MET A 202 -4.71 -11.96 12.16
N ILE A 203 -3.46 -11.51 12.36
CA ILE A 203 -3.04 -10.92 13.63
C ILE A 203 -3.75 -9.59 13.87
N LEU A 204 -3.84 -8.75 12.82
CA LEU A 204 -4.51 -7.46 12.92
C LEU A 204 -6.01 -7.60 13.19
N SER A 205 -6.68 -8.56 12.53
CA SER A 205 -8.10 -8.82 12.77
C SER A 205 -8.37 -9.35 14.18
N ALA A 206 -7.52 -10.26 14.70
CA ALA A 206 -7.61 -10.74 16.07
C ALA A 206 -7.41 -9.61 17.09
N TYR A 207 -6.45 -8.71 16.84
CA TYR A 207 -6.21 -7.54 17.70
C TYR A 207 -7.41 -6.58 17.72
N VAL A 208 -7.96 -6.24 16.55
CA VAL A 208 -9.14 -5.38 16.42
C VAL A 208 -10.35 -6.02 17.12
N TYR A 209 -10.58 -7.31 16.91
CA TYR A 209 -11.65 -8.04 17.59
C TYR A 209 -11.52 -7.96 19.11
N ASN A 210 -10.31 -8.12 19.66
CA ASN A 210 -10.06 -8.01 21.09
C ASN A 210 -10.41 -6.61 21.64
N ILE A 211 -10.03 -5.55 20.93
CA ILE A 211 -10.38 -4.17 21.31
C ILE A 211 -11.89 -3.98 21.33
N ILE A 212 -12.59 -4.42 20.28
CA ILE A 212 -14.05 -4.27 20.19
C ILE A 212 -14.74 -5.00 21.35
N MET A 213 -14.27 -6.20 21.70
CA MET A 213 -14.81 -6.95 22.82
C MET A 213 -14.60 -6.23 24.16
N ARG A 214 -13.46 -5.55 24.35
CA ARG A 214 -13.19 -4.78 25.58
C ARG A 214 -14.02 -3.50 25.68
N LEU A 215 -14.38 -2.88 24.56
CA LEU A 215 -15.20 -1.64 24.55
C LEU A 215 -16.69 -1.88 24.79
N ARG A 216 -17.14 -3.15 24.73
CA ARG A 216 -18.55 -3.53 24.97
C ARG A 216 -18.87 -3.77 26.46
N PHE A 217 -17.88 -3.68 27.35
CA PHE A 217 -18.01 -3.78 28.80
C PHE A 217 -17.50 -2.49 29.45
#